data_AF-A0A1M3FCB9-F1
#
_entry.id   AF-A0A1M3FCB9-F1
#
_cell.length_a   1.000
_cell.length_b   1.000
_cell.length_c   1.000
_cell.angle_alpha   90.00
_cell.angle_beta   90.00
_cell.angle_gamma   90.00
#
_symmetry.space_group_name_H-M   'P 1'
#
loop_
_entity.id
_entity.type
_entity.pdbx_description
1 polymer ?
#
loop_
_entity_poly.entity_id
_entity_poly.type
_entity_poly.pdbx_seq_one_letter_code
_entity_poly.pdbx_strand_id
1 'polypeptide(L)'
;MPTQSVVAASPVPSPVVTPSVAPRPTVEAPTATPGDTRTQVAVTVTSAQWNSVTRAIEVSSFVPVVEDGGTCTLTVTLGSATVKVDGQAYADASSTSCGLLTVPAKDLSKGTWHADVSYGSPHTRGSSAPQPVEVP
;
A
#
# COMPACT_ATOMS: atom_id res chain seq x y z
N MET A 1 -52.97 14.92 64.40
CA MET A 1 -52.37 15.71 63.29
C MET A 1 -51.64 14.75 62.37
N PRO A 2 -51.89 14.78 61.04
CA PRO A 2 -51.15 13.98 60.06
C PRO A 2 -49.86 14.71 59.60
N THR A 3 -49.07 14.03 58.74
CA THR A 3 -47.93 14.53 57.92
C THR A 3 -46.56 14.60 58.65
N GLN A 4 -45.38 14.16 58.15
CA GLN A 4 -44.87 13.95 56.78
C GLN A 4 -43.80 12.84 56.68
N SER A 5 -43.85 12.10 55.57
CA SER A 5 -42.70 11.48 54.90
C SER A 5 -41.74 12.53 54.38
N VAL A 6 -40.43 12.29 54.46
CA VAL A 6 -39.48 12.80 53.46
C VAL A 6 -38.44 11.72 53.17
N VAL A 7 -38.49 11.23 51.93
CA VAL A 7 -37.44 10.43 51.29
C VAL A 7 -36.50 11.44 50.62
N ALA A 8 -35.20 11.39 50.91
CA ALA A 8 -34.21 12.22 50.23
C ALA A 8 -33.22 11.32 49.48
N ALA A 9 -33.23 11.48 48.16
CA ALA A 9 -32.55 10.67 47.16
C ALA A 9 -31.03 10.81 47.19
N SER A 10 -30.33 9.69 47.04
CA SER A 10 -28.89 9.64 46.82
C SER A 10 -28.52 10.15 45.41
N PRO A 11 -27.42 10.91 45.24
CA PRO A 11 -26.97 11.31 43.91
C PRO A 11 -26.43 10.11 43.13
N VAL A 12 -26.98 9.88 41.94
CA VAL A 12 -26.52 8.85 40.99
C VAL A 12 -25.20 9.31 40.37
N PRO A 13 -24.11 8.51 40.39
CA PRO A 13 -22.88 8.87 39.71
C PRO A 13 -23.08 8.90 38.19
N SER A 14 -22.62 9.98 37.56
CA SER A 14 -22.63 10.17 36.11
C SER A 14 -21.82 9.07 35.39
N PRO A 15 -22.26 8.58 34.22
CA PRO A 15 -21.46 7.63 33.44
C PRO A 15 -20.21 8.33 32.88
N VAL A 16 -19.06 7.73 33.12
CA VAL A 16 -17.77 8.11 32.52
C VAL A 16 -17.87 7.89 31.01
N VAL A 17 -17.70 8.96 30.23
CA VAL A 17 -17.63 8.88 28.76
C VAL A 17 -16.26 8.30 28.39
N THR A 18 -16.24 7.03 28.04
CA THR A 18 -15.05 6.36 27.47
C THR A 18 -14.68 7.05 26.15
N PRO A 19 -13.44 7.52 25.95
CA PRO A 19 -13.02 8.02 24.65
C PRO A 19 -13.04 6.88 23.63
N SER A 20 -13.86 7.05 22.59
CA SER A 20 -13.95 6.15 21.45
C SER A 20 -12.60 6.15 20.71
N VAL A 21 -11.85 5.07 20.85
CA VAL A 21 -10.62 4.81 20.10
C VAL A 21 -11.01 4.67 18.63
N ALA A 22 -10.66 5.67 17.81
CA ALA A 22 -10.81 5.59 16.36
C ALA A 22 -10.11 4.33 15.83
N PRO A 23 -10.71 3.56 14.91
CA PRO A 23 -10.04 2.40 14.32
C PRO A 23 -8.78 2.87 13.60
N ARG A 24 -7.62 2.36 14.02
CA ARG A 24 -6.39 2.47 13.24
C ARG A 24 -6.63 1.67 11.94
N PRO A 25 -6.37 2.23 10.75
CA PRO A 25 -6.43 1.42 9.53
C PRO A 25 -5.48 0.24 9.71
N THR A 26 -6.03 -0.97 9.72
CA THR A 26 -5.27 -2.21 9.68
C THR A 26 -4.57 -2.21 8.33
N VAL A 27 -3.29 -1.84 8.31
CA VAL A 27 -2.41 -2.17 7.19
C VAL A 27 -2.33 -3.68 7.22
N GLU A 28 -3.05 -4.32 6.32
CA GLU A 28 -3.06 -5.76 6.13
C GLU A 28 -1.61 -6.18 5.85
N ALA A 29 -1.01 -6.91 6.80
CA ALA A 29 0.34 -7.44 6.61
C ALA A 29 0.31 -8.34 5.36
N PRO A 30 1.30 -8.27 4.46
CA PRO A 30 1.30 -9.07 3.25
C PRO A 30 1.19 -10.55 3.64
N THR A 31 0.09 -11.19 3.21
CA THR A 31 -0.18 -12.60 3.48
C THR A 31 0.92 -13.43 2.83
N ALA A 32 1.85 -13.94 3.63
CA ALA A 32 2.82 -14.91 3.15
C ALA A 32 2.07 -16.11 2.59
N THR A 33 2.18 -16.37 1.29
CA THR A 33 1.57 -17.54 0.67
C THR A 33 2.21 -18.80 1.25
N PRO A 34 1.46 -19.69 1.94
CA PRO A 34 2.03 -20.91 2.50
C PRO A 34 2.62 -21.77 1.37
N GLY A 35 3.91 -22.13 1.49
CA GLY A 35 4.62 -22.96 0.50
C GLY A 35 5.60 -22.20 -0.40
N ASP A 36 5.67 -20.87 -0.32
CA ASP A 36 6.66 -20.08 -1.04
C ASP A 36 7.98 -20.00 -0.24
N THR A 37 8.98 -20.75 -0.68
CA THR A 37 10.31 -20.83 -0.04
C THR A 37 11.25 -19.69 -0.42
N ARG A 38 10.82 -18.74 -1.26
CA ARG A 38 11.65 -17.61 -1.70
C ARG A 38 11.89 -16.64 -0.54
N THR A 39 13.08 -16.04 -0.52
CA THR A 39 13.44 -14.99 0.43
C THR A 39 12.51 -13.79 0.24
N GLN A 40 11.94 -13.28 1.33
CA GLN A 40 11.12 -12.08 1.31
C GLN A 40 12.00 -10.84 1.41
N VAL A 41 11.84 -9.88 0.49
CA VAL A 41 12.51 -8.58 0.52
C VAL A 41 11.51 -7.44 0.43
N ALA A 42 11.92 -6.26 0.90
CA ALA A 42 11.18 -5.02 0.70
C ALA A 42 11.55 -4.41 -0.65
N VAL A 43 10.56 -4.07 -1.47
CA VAL A 43 10.76 -3.28 -2.69
C VAL A 43 10.73 -1.80 -2.30
N THR A 44 11.78 -1.07 -2.64
CA THR A 44 11.88 0.37 -2.39
C THR A 44 11.49 1.13 -3.64
N VAL A 45 10.38 1.88 -3.58
CA VAL A 45 9.98 2.80 -4.65
C VAL A 45 10.76 4.10 -4.47
N THR A 46 11.54 4.48 -5.48
CA THR A 46 12.34 5.71 -5.48
C THR A 46 11.57 6.88 -6.07
N SER A 47 10.61 6.60 -6.94
CA SER A 47 9.83 7.60 -7.66
C SER A 47 8.51 6.98 -8.13
N ALA A 48 7.40 7.70 -7.95
CA ALA A 48 6.08 7.35 -8.47
C ALA A 48 5.32 8.64 -8.77
N GLN A 49 5.11 8.95 -10.05
CA GLN A 49 4.43 10.19 -10.45
C GLN A 49 3.67 10.06 -11.75
N TRP A 50 2.77 11.01 -11.97
CA TRP A 50 2.21 11.28 -13.29
C TRP A 50 3.19 12.13 -14.11
N ASN A 51 3.49 11.68 -15.31
CA ASN A 51 4.26 12.43 -16.30
C ASN A 51 3.30 13.04 -17.33
N SER A 52 3.22 14.38 -17.35
CA SER A 52 2.30 15.10 -18.23
C SER A 52 2.74 15.12 -19.70
N VAL A 53 4.03 14.92 -19.97
CA VAL A 53 4.62 14.90 -21.32
C VAL A 53 4.34 13.55 -21.98
N THR A 54 4.67 12.45 -21.30
CA THR A 54 4.43 11.09 -21.80
C THR A 54 3.00 10.61 -21.60
N ARG A 55 2.21 11.34 -20.77
CA ARG A 55 0.82 11.01 -20.41
C ARG A 55 0.76 9.60 -19.82
N ALA A 56 1.49 9.38 -18.72
CA ALA A 56 1.57 8.08 -18.08
C ALA A 56 1.86 8.19 -16.57
N ILE A 57 1.49 7.16 -15.81
CA ILE A 57 2.08 6.91 -14.49
C ILE A 57 3.45 6.27 -14.71
N GLU A 58 4.48 6.83 -14.10
CA GLU A 58 5.87 6.39 -14.18
C GLU A 58 6.38 6.06 -12.77
N VAL A 59 6.87 4.84 -12.60
CA VAL A 59 7.35 4.33 -11.30
C VAL A 59 8.73 3.71 -11.46
N SER A 60 9.64 4.08 -10.57
CA SER A 60 10.98 3.48 -10.46
C SER A 60 11.15 2.86 -9.07
N SER A 61 11.80 1.71 -9.02
CA SER A 61 12.03 0.98 -7.78
C SER A 61 13.25 0.06 -7.86
N PHE A 62 13.70 -0.41 -6.70
CA PHE A 62 14.77 -1.41 -6.59
C PHE A 62 14.54 -2.35 -5.39
N VAL A 63 15.27 -3.46 -5.37
CA VAL A 63 15.35 -4.40 -4.24
C VAL A 63 16.80 -4.52 -3.73
N PRO A 64 17.01 -4.72 -2.42
CA PRO A 64 18.35 -4.79 -1.81
C PRO A 64 18.97 -6.18 -1.94
N VAL A 65 18.88 -6.80 -3.12
CA VAL A 65 19.53 -8.07 -3.48
C VAL A 65 20.14 -7.92 -4.86
N VAL A 66 21.21 -8.65 -5.15
CA VAL A 66 21.83 -8.68 -6.48
C VAL A 66 21.44 -9.99 -7.14
N GLU A 67 20.48 -9.93 -8.04
CA GLU A 67 19.97 -11.08 -8.78
C GLU A 67 19.64 -10.68 -10.23
N ASP A 68 19.99 -11.57 -11.15
CA ASP A 68 19.62 -11.47 -12.57
C ASP A 68 18.35 -12.28 -12.86
N GLY A 69 17.60 -11.85 -13.87
CA GLY A 69 16.42 -12.58 -14.35
C GLY A 69 15.19 -12.45 -13.45
N GLY A 70 15.16 -11.46 -12.56
CA GLY A 70 13.95 -11.08 -11.83
C GLY A 70 12.95 -10.33 -12.73
N THR A 71 11.68 -10.33 -12.32
CA THR A 71 10.60 -9.55 -12.93
C THR A 71 10.01 -8.60 -11.91
N CYS A 72 9.78 -7.35 -12.32
CA CYS A 72 9.04 -6.37 -11.54
C CYS A 72 7.67 -6.16 -12.15
N THR A 73 6.61 -6.28 -11.35
CA THR A 73 5.24 -6.02 -11.78
C THR A 73 4.73 -4.77 -11.05
N LEU A 74 4.46 -3.72 -11.80
CA LEU A 74 3.76 -2.53 -11.32
C LEU A 74 2.25 -2.80 -11.39
N THR A 75 1.59 -2.71 -10.24
CA THR A 75 0.13 -2.72 -10.12
C THR A 75 -0.32 -1.32 -9.76
N VAL A 76 -1.26 -0.76 -10.52
CA VAL A 76 -1.93 0.49 -10.18
C VAL A 76 -3.42 0.22 -9.98
N THR A 77 -3.97 0.77 -8.90
CA THR A 77 -5.38 0.55 -8.51
C THR A 77 -6.13 1.86 -8.27
N LEU A 78 -7.40 1.91 -8.68
CA LEU A 78 -8.34 2.99 -8.40
C LEU A 78 -9.73 2.39 -8.16
N GLY A 79 -10.15 2.32 -6.90
CA GLY A 79 -11.40 1.64 -6.53
C GLY A 79 -11.37 0.17 -6.94
N SER A 80 -12.22 -0.24 -7.88
CA SER A 80 -12.24 -1.60 -8.46
C SER A 80 -11.38 -1.76 -9.72
N ALA A 81 -10.85 -0.67 -10.28
CA ALA A 81 -10.00 -0.72 -11.46
C ALA A 81 -8.58 -1.16 -11.06
N THR A 82 -7.97 -2.02 -11.87
CA THR A 82 -6.60 -2.49 -11.67
C THR A 82 -5.91 -2.61 -13.01
N VAL A 83 -4.72 -2.03 -13.14
CA VAL A 83 -3.87 -2.16 -14.32
C VAL A 83 -2.52 -2.70 -13.87
N LYS A 84 -1.95 -3.63 -14.64
CA LYS A 84 -0.66 -4.25 -14.35
C LYS A 84 0.24 -4.17 -15.56
N VAL A 85 1.50 -3.86 -15.31
CA VAL A 85 2.57 -3.91 -16.32
C VAL A 85 3.78 -4.59 -15.72
N ASP A 86 4.42 -5.44 -16.53
CA ASP A 86 5.64 -6.14 -16.16
C ASP A 86 6.85 -5.45 -16.79
N GLY A 87 7.97 -5.45 -16.07
CA GLY A 87 9.26 -5.03 -16.56
C GLY A 87 10.36 -5.97 -16.06
N GLN A 88 11.42 -6.04 -16.84
CA GLN A 88 12.59 -6.83 -16.49
C GLN A 88 13.36 -6.14 -15.36
N ALA A 89 13.84 -6.93 -14.40
CA ALA A 89 14.74 -6.45 -13.37
C ALA A 89 16.20 -6.67 -13.78
N TYR A 90 17.08 -5.76 -13.39
CA TYR A 90 18.49 -5.76 -13.75
C TYR A 90 19.37 -5.66 -12.51
N ALA A 91 20.34 -6.56 -12.37
CA ALA A 91 21.34 -6.46 -11.31
C ALA A 91 22.18 -5.18 -11.49
N ASP A 92 22.29 -4.39 -10.42
CA ASP A 92 23.02 -3.13 -10.35
C ASP A 92 23.91 -3.12 -9.11
N ALA A 93 25.16 -3.56 -9.28
CA ALA A 93 26.28 -3.60 -8.32
C ALA A 93 25.99 -4.19 -6.92
N SER A 94 25.10 -3.56 -6.15
CA SER A 94 24.67 -3.93 -4.80
C SER A 94 23.14 -4.10 -4.65
N SER A 95 22.37 -3.90 -5.72
CA SER A 95 20.91 -3.99 -5.74
C SER A 95 20.41 -4.58 -7.06
N THR A 96 19.11 -4.78 -7.19
CA THR A 96 18.47 -5.11 -8.46
C THR A 96 17.43 -4.03 -8.75
N SER A 97 17.62 -3.33 -9.87
CA SER A 97 16.78 -2.24 -10.33
C SER A 97 15.60 -2.79 -11.14
N CYS A 98 14.41 -2.24 -10.89
CA CYS A 98 13.20 -2.53 -11.70
C CYS A 98 13.09 -1.64 -12.94
N GLY A 99 14.09 -0.79 -13.21
CA GLY A 99 14.01 0.21 -14.28
C GLY A 99 12.83 1.17 -14.10
N LEU A 100 12.38 1.75 -15.21
CA LEU A 100 11.20 2.59 -15.27
C LEU A 100 10.00 1.77 -15.77
N LEU A 101 9.00 1.60 -14.92
CA LEU A 101 7.72 0.99 -15.27
C LEU A 101 6.71 2.09 -15.61
N THR A 102 5.92 1.88 -16.68
CA THR A 102 5.05 2.92 -17.23
C THR A 102 3.66 2.38 -17.53
N VAL A 103 2.62 3.05 -17.02
CA VAL A 103 1.22 2.77 -17.35
C VAL A 103 0.64 3.96 -18.13
N PRO A 104 0.28 3.80 -19.41
CA PRO A 104 -0.14 4.92 -20.24
C PRO A 104 -1.56 5.40 -19.88
N ALA A 105 -1.84 6.68 -20.12
CA ALA A 105 -3.12 7.33 -19.80
C ALA A 105 -4.35 6.63 -20.37
N LYS A 106 -4.22 5.95 -21.51
CA LYS A 106 -5.32 5.25 -22.18
C LYS A 106 -5.91 4.12 -21.33
N ASP A 107 -5.11 3.57 -20.43
CA ASP A 107 -5.49 2.48 -19.53
C ASP A 107 -5.94 3.03 -18.15
N LEU A 108 -5.92 4.36 -17.99
CA LEU A 108 -6.19 5.07 -16.74
C LEU A 108 -7.39 6.01 -16.87
N SER A 109 -8.13 6.16 -15.78
CA SER A 109 -9.11 7.23 -15.61
C SER A 109 -8.55 8.31 -14.69
N LYS A 110 -9.22 9.46 -14.66
CA LYS A 110 -8.86 10.55 -13.75
C LYS A 110 -9.09 10.14 -12.29
N GLY A 111 -8.20 10.56 -11.41
CA GLY A 111 -8.27 10.29 -9.97
C GLY A 111 -6.94 9.89 -9.35
N THR A 112 -6.97 9.58 -8.06
CA THR A 112 -5.79 9.15 -7.29
C THR A 112 -5.62 7.64 -7.38
N TRP A 113 -4.66 7.20 -8.18
CA TRP A 113 -4.27 5.81 -8.31
C TRP A 113 -3.27 5.44 -7.21
N HIS A 114 -3.33 4.20 -6.73
CA HIS A 114 -2.34 3.64 -5.82
C HIS A 114 -1.43 2.69 -6.59
N ALA A 115 -0.14 3.04 -6.68
CA ALA A 115 0.89 2.29 -7.37
C ALA A 115 1.72 1.46 -6.39
N ASP A 116 1.71 0.14 -6.53
CA ASP A 116 2.60 -0.78 -5.83
C ASP A 116 3.45 -1.56 -6.84
N VAL A 117 4.69 -1.87 -6.46
CA VAL A 117 5.58 -2.70 -7.27
C VAL A 117 5.88 -3.98 -6.52
N SER A 118 5.69 -5.11 -7.18
CA SER A 118 6.15 -6.41 -6.72
C SER A 118 7.37 -6.86 -7.51
N TYR A 119 8.26 -7.57 -6.84
CA TYR A 119 9.45 -8.20 -7.42
C TYR A 119 9.34 -9.70 -7.23
N GLY A 120 9.70 -10.47 -8.26
CA GLY A 120 9.79 -11.92 -8.19
C GLY A 120 10.95 -12.45 -9.03
N SER A 121 11.74 -13.33 -8.43
CA SER A 121 12.77 -14.15 -9.07
C SER A 121 12.58 -15.61 -8.64
N PRO A 122 13.41 -16.57 -9.10
CA PRO A 122 13.38 -17.95 -8.59
C PRO A 122 13.71 -18.06 -7.09
N HIS A 123 14.43 -17.08 -6.52
CA HIS A 123 14.97 -17.15 -5.17
C HIS A 123 14.38 -16.12 -4.22
N THR A 124 13.88 -15.01 -4.74
CA THR A 124 13.47 -13.85 -3.94
C THR A 124 12.11 -13.32 -4.42
N ARG A 125 11.32 -12.79 -3.48
CA ARG A 125 10.09 -12.06 -3.80
C ARG A 125 9.89 -10.89 -2.85
N GLY A 126 9.16 -9.89 -3.30
CA GLY A 126 8.89 -8.69 -2.49
C GLY A 126 7.75 -7.87 -3.04
N SER A 127 7.24 -6.97 -2.21
CA SER A 127 6.33 -5.91 -2.65
C SER A 127 6.65 -4.61 -1.93
N SER A 128 6.26 -3.49 -2.54
CA SER A 128 6.36 -2.16 -1.96
C SER A 128 5.08 -1.79 -1.22
N ALA A 129 5.15 -0.75 -0.39
CA ALA A 129 3.95 -0.05 0.03
C ALA A 129 3.33 0.72 -1.16
N PRO A 130 1.99 0.80 -1.26
CA PRO A 130 1.33 1.55 -2.33
C PRO A 130 1.62 3.06 -2.22
N GLN A 131 1.98 3.68 -3.33
CA GLN A 131 2.23 5.11 -3.47
C GLN A 131 1.07 5.79 -4.21
N PRO A 132 0.47 6.87 -3.67
CA PRO A 132 -0.58 7.60 -4.36
C PRO A 132 -0.02 8.43 -5.52
N VAL A 133 -0.68 8.38 -6.68
CA VAL A 133 -0.36 9.14 -7.88
C VAL A 133 -1.64 9.77 -8.44
N GLU A 134 -1.65 11.09 -8.58
CA GLU A 134 -2.81 11.81 -9.12
C GLU A 134 -2.77 11.87 -10.65
N VAL A 135 -3.84 11.40 -11.30
CA VAL A 135 -4.04 11.46 -12.74
C VAL A 135 -5.05 12.58 -13.08
N PRO A 136 -4.63 13.65 -13.81
CA PRO A 136 -5.45 14.83 -14.09
C PRO A 136 -6.61 14.66 -15.10
#